data_AF-A0A067SA13-F1
#
_entry.id   AF-A0A067SA13-F1
#
_cell.length_a   1.000
_cell.length_b   1.000
_cell.length_c   1.000
_cell.angle_alpha   90.00
_cell.angle_beta   90.00
_cell.angle_gamma   90.00
#
_symmetry.space_group_name_H-M   'P 1'
#
loop_
_entity.id
_entity.type
_entity.pdbx_description
1 polymer ?
#
loop_
_entity_poly.entity_id
_entity_poly.type
_entity_poly.pdbx_seq_one_letter_code
_entity_poly.pdbx_strand_id
1 'polypeptide(L)'
;MAPPPTQLRNNSKSPTPSDSENIPVLSMNTSQADLLKLRSCDRVSEIARRYEADKNEAQAKLNRLSRKFADITNDDDDNSGHSGRPKRRRTRHESPSADSEEDEVDSGRTASDERFVYQAGHKFFLLCGPWIRSGDDLLDTNIDEHYNTAERFEKDENKVQGQFREILDLLQQKFQQQALRQRWLRRQFMNVIKAQRYNTASRIRHSCASILGASESDIFKPEVRKAKFREEIGWVCDTGLYSSVDVPILHKGWSGEYSLSAAFLNPKLMGARWALSSDDTLQEVGSTTGIRYFKDFEEYLEILETGLRQKKKSVIGIIKQWDKKIFPNSESSLVAGQKNEESSGLKKVMELLAADSEEDDSQQDGNEEVGAAIQA
;
A
#
# COMPACT_ATOMS: atom_id res chain seq x y z
N MET A 1 23.21 40.01 -46.79
CA MET A 1 22.37 39.24 -47.73
C MET A 1 21.75 38.09 -46.95
N ALA A 2 20.48 38.22 -46.58
CA ALA A 2 19.72 37.24 -45.81
C ALA A 2 18.63 36.64 -46.71
N PRO A 3 18.32 35.33 -46.61
CA PRO A 3 17.27 34.71 -47.41
C PRO A 3 15.87 35.04 -46.86
N PRO A 4 14.82 35.02 -47.70
CA PRO A 4 13.47 35.37 -47.29
C PRO A 4 12.72 34.18 -46.66
N PRO A 5 11.63 34.44 -45.92
CA PRO A 5 10.90 33.41 -45.19
C PRO A 5 9.92 32.64 -46.09
N THR A 6 9.91 31.33 -45.90
CA THR A 6 9.04 30.36 -46.57
C THR A 6 7.61 30.47 -46.02
N GLN A 7 6.64 30.75 -46.89
CA GLN A 7 5.22 30.72 -46.56
C GLN A 7 4.71 29.27 -46.49
N LEU A 8 4.17 28.88 -45.33
CA LEU A 8 3.43 27.63 -45.15
C LEU A 8 1.97 27.82 -45.60
N ARG A 9 1.58 27.00 -46.58
CA ARG A 9 0.28 27.00 -47.24
C ARG A 9 -0.71 26.16 -46.41
N ASN A 10 -1.69 26.82 -45.81
CA ASN A 10 -2.83 26.17 -45.16
C ASN A 10 -3.75 25.53 -46.21
N ASN A 11 -3.87 24.19 -46.18
CA ASN A 11 -4.88 23.44 -46.92
C ASN A 11 -5.89 22.85 -45.93
N SER A 12 -6.93 23.62 -45.61
CA SER A 12 -8.13 23.13 -44.93
C SER A 12 -9.05 22.48 -45.95
N LYS A 13 -9.01 21.15 -46.06
CA LYS A 13 -10.07 20.36 -46.71
C LYS A 13 -11.05 19.92 -45.63
N SER A 14 -12.22 20.53 -45.64
CA SER A 14 -13.42 20.10 -44.92
C SER A 14 -13.94 18.76 -45.46
N PRO A 15 -14.30 17.78 -44.62
CA PRO A 15 -15.01 16.59 -45.06
C PRO A 15 -16.51 16.86 -45.17
N THR A 16 -17.09 16.32 -46.23
CA THR A 16 -18.53 16.22 -46.54
C THR A 16 -19.32 15.44 -45.47
N PRO A 17 -20.62 15.71 -45.29
CA PRO A 17 -21.42 15.10 -44.25
C PRO A 17 -21.84 13.67 -44.60
N SER A 18 -21.83 12.88 -43.54
CA SER A 18 -22.10 11.45 -43.43
C SER A 18 -23.47 11.03 -43.94
N ASP A 19 -23.48 9.90 -44.64
CA ASP A 19 -24.65 9.08 -44.88
C ASP A 19 -25.29 8.64 -43.55
N SER A 20 -26.62 8.60 -43.59
CA SER A 20 -27.55 8.30 -42.52
C SER A 20 -27.44 6.85 -42.03
N GLU A 21 -26.92 6.66 -40.83
CA GLU A 21 -27.15 5.43 -40.06
C GLU A 21 -28.49 5.51 -39.33
N ASN A 22 -29.33 4.50 -39.59
CA ASN A 22 -30.61 4.27 -38.92
C ASN A 22 -30.43 4.15 -37.41
N ILE A 23 -30.78 5.21 -36.68
CA ILE A 23 -30.97 5.15 -35.23
C ILE A 23 -32.31 4.45 -34.97
N PRO A 24 -32.33 3.30 -34.25
CA PRO A 24 -33.58 2.68 -33.85
C PRO A 24 -34.27 3.63 -32.87
N VAL A 25 -35.38 4.21 -33.31
CA VAL A 25 -36.28 5.01 -32.47
C VAL A 25 -36.84 4.08 -31.40
N LEU A 26 -36.25 4.12 -30.21
CA LEU A 26 -36.76 3.45 -29.02
C LEU A 26 -38.09 4.12 -28.63
N SER A 27 -39.17 3.42 -28.94
CA SER A 27 -40.54 3.72 -28.51
C SER A 27 -40.58 3.91 -26.99
N MET A 28 -40.76 5.16 -26.54
CA MET A 28 -40.89 5.55 -25.14
C MET A 28 -42.31 5.32 -24.60
N ASN A 29 -42.83 4.11 -24.78
CA ASN A 29 -44.06 3.67 -24.12
C ASN A 29 -43.75 2.56 -23.10
N THR A 30 -42.66 2.73 -22.35
CA THR A 30 -42.38 1.84 -21.21
C THR A 30 -43.26 2.29 -20.05
N SER A 31 -44.22 1.44 -19.69
CA SER A 31 -45.19 1.74 -18.65
C SER A 31 -44.47 2.05 -17.32
N GLN A 32 -45.00 2.97 -16.53
CA GLN A 32 -44.47 3.32 -15.20
C GLN A 32 -44.34 2.09 -14.28
N ALA A 33 -45.08 1.00 -14.58
CA ALA A 33 -44.97 -0.29 -13.90
C ALA A 33 -43.68 -1.05 -14.21
N ASP A 34 -43.09 -0.88 -15.40
CA ASP A 34 -41.81 -1.50 -15.78
C ASP A 34 -40.62 -0.79 -15.14
N LEU A 35 -40.72 0.53 -14.92
CA LEU A 35 -39.73 1.31 -14.17
C LEU A 35 -39.69 0.93 -12.67
N LEU A 36 -40.83 0.50 -12.10
CA LEU A 36 -40.87 -0.02 -10.72
C LEU A 36 -40.32 -1.45 -10.60
N LYS A 37 -40.49 -2.29 -11.64
CA LYS A 37 -39.84 -3.62 -11.71
C LYS A 37 -38.32 -3.58 -11.84
N LEU A 38 -37.75 -2.46 -12.31
CA LEU A 38 -36.30 -2.24 -12.37
C LEU A 38 -35.68 -1.75 -11.05
N ARG A 39 -36.50 -1.36 -10.06
CA ARG A 39 -36.02 -0.94 -8.72
C ARG A 39 -35.88 -2.07 -7.70
N SER A 40 -36.15 -3.32 -8.08
CA SER A 40 -35.79 -4.44 -7.22
C SER A 40 -34.25 -4.56 -7.15
N CYS A 41 -33.70 -4.37 -5.96
CA CYS A 41 -32.26 -4.43 -5.66
C CYS A 41 -31.62 -5.74 -6.16
N ASP A 42 -32.42 -6.81 -6.24
CA ASP A 42 -31.98 -8.13 -6.68
C ASP A 42 -31.61 -8.15 -8.17
N ARG A 43 -32.35 -7.43 -9.02
CA ARG A 43 -32.12 -7.40 -10.47
C ARG A 43 -30.87 -6.60 -10.82
N VAL A 44 -30.63 -5.49 -10.11
CA VAL A 44 -29.40 -4.71 -10.24
C VAL A 44 -28.18 -5.54 -9.80
N SER A 45 -28.32 -6.27 -8.69
CA SER A 45 -27.27 -7.16 -8.18
C SER A 45 -27.00 -8.35 -9.12
N GLU A 46 -28.02 -8.86 -9.81
CA GLU A 46 -27.85 -9.90 -10.82
C GLU A 46 -27.14 -9.38 -12.07
N ILE A 47 -27.53 -8.19 -12.56
CA ILE A 47 -26.88 -7.54 -13.70
C ILE A 47 -25.41 -7.25 -13.39
N ALA A 48 -25.11 -6.74 -12.19
CA ALA A 48 -23.72 -6.50 -11.76
C ALA A 48 -22.90 -7.79 -11.72
N ARG A 49 -23.45 -8.88 -11.19
CA ARG A 49 -22.77 -10.19 -11.16
C ARG A 49 -22.50 -10.75 -12.56
N ARG A 50 -23.47 -10.60 -13.48
CA ARG A 50 -23.28 -11.02 -14.89
C ARG A 50 -22.18 -10.19 -15.55
N TYR A 51 -22.19 -8.87 -15.36
CA TYR A 51 -21.14 -8.00 -15.89
C TYR A 51 -19.74 -8.36 -15.36
N GLU A 52 -19.62 -8.66 -14.06
CA GLU A 52 -18.36 -9.11 -13.44
C GLU A 52 -17.89 -10.45 -14.05
N ALA A 53 -18.80 -11.40 -14.26
CA ALA A 53 -18.51 -12.69 -14.88
C ALA A 53 -18.03 -12.52 -16.33
N ASP A 54 -18.73 -11.72 -17.13
CA ASP A 54 -18.38 -11.45 -18.53
C ASP A 54 -17.01 -10.76 -18.64
N LYS A 55 -16.73 -9.81 -17.75
CA LYS A 55 -15.42 -9.14 -17.65
C LYS A 55 -14.30 -10.13 -17.35
N ASN A 56 -14.51 -11.05 -16.40
CA ASN A 56 -13.53 -12.08 -16.04
C ASN A 56 -13.31 -13.07 -17.20
N GLU A 57 -14.36 -13.46 -17.92
CA GLU A 57 -14.26 -14.32 -19.10
C GLU A 57 -13.48 -13.63 -20.23
N ALA A 58 -13.76 -12.36 -20.50
CA ALA A 58 -13.04 -11.56 -21.50
C ALA A 58 -11.55 -11.44 -21.15
N GLN A 59 -11.22 -11.19 -19.88
CA GLN A 59 -9.83 -11.13 -19.40
C GLN A 59 -9.10 -12.47 -19.56
N ALA A 60 -9.79 -13.59 -19.27
CA ALA A 60 -9.23 -14.93 -19.47
C ALA A 60 -8.96 -15.21 -20.97
N LYS A 61 -9.86 -14.79 -21.86
CA LYS A 61 -9.66 -14.89 -23.32
C LYS A 61 -8.47 -14.05 -23.78
N LEU A 62 -8.33 -12.82 -23.28
CA LEU A 62 -7.19 -11.94 -23.59
C LEU A 62 -5.87 -12.61 -23.17
N ASN A 63 -5.80 -13.15 -21.96
CA ASN A 63 -4.60 -13.84 -21.47
C ASN A 63 -4.27 -15.08 -22.30
N ARG A 64 -5.28 -15.84 -22.75
CA ARG A 64 -5.10 -17.01 -23.62
C ARG A 64 -4.57 -16.61 -25.01
N LEU A 65 -5.11 -15.53 -25.59
CA LEU A 65 -4.61 -14.99 -26.86
C LEU A 65 -3.17 -14.46 -26.72
N SER A 66 -2.87 -13.75 -25.63
CA SER A 66 -1.53 -13.25 -25.35
C SER A 66 -0.49 -14.38 -25.26
N ARG A 67 -0.83 -15.51 -24.64
CA ARG A 67 0.03 -16.71 -24.65
C ARG A 67 0.23 -17.27 -26.06
N LYS A 68 -0.86 -17.43 -26.82
CA LYS A 68 -0.76 -17.91 -28.22
C LYS A 68 0.11 -17.01 -29.09
N PHE A 69 0.01 -15.70 -28.93
CA PHE A 69 0.90 -14.76 -29.62
C PHE A 69 2.35 -14.98 -29.19
N ALA A 70 2.63 -15.13 -27.90
CA ALA A 70 3.98 -15.42 -27.43
C ALA A 70 4.55 -16.71 -28.00
N ASP A 71 3.74 -17.77 -28.09
CA ASP A 71 4.15 -19.06 -28.66
C ASP A 71 4.47 -18.94 -30.16
N ILE A 72 3.59 -18.29 -30.95
CA ILE A 72 3.83 -18.04 -32.39
C ILE A 72 5.09 -17.18 -32.60
N THR A 73 5.30 -16.16 -31.76
CA THR A 73 6.48 -15.28 -31.90
C THR A 73 7.79 -16.00 -31.56
N ASN A 74 7.74 -17.11 -30.81
CA ASN A 74 8.93 -17.91 -30.49
C ASN A 74 9.23 -18.99 -31.55
N ASP A 75 8.20 -19.53 -32.22
CA ASP A 75 8.38 -20.58 -33.24
C ASP A 75 8.97 -20.05 -34.57
N ASP A 76 8.81 -18.76 -34.87
CA ASP A 76 9.33 -18.15 -36.11
C ASP A 76 10.86 -17.86 -36.07
N ASP A 77 11.52 -17.97 -34.91
CA ASP A 77 12.95 -17.62 -34.75
C ASP A 77 13.91 -18.82 -34.91
N ASP A 78 13.41 -20.06 -35.02
CA ASP A 78 14.25 -21.28 -35.03
C ASP A 78 14.59 -21.82 -36.44
N ASN A 79 14.12 -21.20 -37.54
CA ASN A 79 14.31 -21.74 -38.90
C ASN A 79 15.11 -20.87 -39.88
N SER A 80 15.94 -19.94 -39.39
CA SER A 80 16.90 -19.22 -40.27
C SER A 80 18.35 -19.49 -39.88
N GLY A 81 18.93 -20.51 -40.51
CA GLY A 81 20.37 -20.68 -40.56
C GLY A 81 21.03 -19.45 -41.21
N HIS A 82 22.11 -18.97 -40.59
CA HIS A 82 23.06 -17.99 -41.10
C HIS A 82 22.59 -16.52 -41.11
N SER A 83 22.91 -15.79 -40.04
CA SER A 83 23.94 -14.74 -40.05
C SER A 83 23.72 -13.79 -38.86
N GLY A 84 24.84 -13.36 -38.27
CA GLY A 84 24.86 -12.68 -36.98
C GLY A 84 23.97 -11.44 -36.88
N ARG A 85 23.16 -11.40 -35.82
CA ARG A 85 22.59 -10.15 -35.30
C ARG A 85 22.65 -10.12 -33.77
N PRO A 86 22.71 -8.92 -33.18
CA PRO A 86 23.20 -8.72 -31.84
C PRO A 86 22.23 -9.27 -30.81
N LYS A 87 22.74 -10.12 -29.92
CA LYS A 87 22.10 -10.55 -28.67
C LYS A 87 21.53 -9.32 -27.97
N ARG A 88 20.21 -9.11 -28.13
CA ARG A 88 19.47 -8.18 -27.30
C ARG A 88 19.37 -8.87 -25.94
N ARG A 89 20.37 -8.61 -25.11
CA ARG A 89 20.51 -9.09 -23.74
C ARG A 89 19.32 -8.54 -22.98
N ARG A 90 18.21 -9.29 -22.99
CA ARG A 90 17.10 -9.09 -22.07
C ARG A 90 17.75 -9.19 -20.70
N THR A 91 17.78 -8.09 -19.96
CA THR A 91 18.17 -8.06 -18.55
C THR A 91 17.10 -8.86 -17.81
N ARG A 92 17.14 -10.18 -17.98
CA ARG A 92 16.78 -11.11 -16.93
C ARG A 92 17.61 -10.60 -15.78
N HIS A 93 16.96 -10.15 -14.71
CA HIS A 93 17.62 -10.06 -13.43
C HIS A 93 18.31 -11.41 -13.27
N GLU A 94 19.63 -11.43 -13.52
CA GLU A 94 20.50 -12.51 -13.12
C GLU A 94 20.27 -12.53 -11.62
N SER A 95 19.48 -13.52 -11.18
CA SER A 95 19.59 -14.01 -9.82
C SER A 95 21.10 -14.10 -9.55
N PRO A 96 21.61 -13.47 -8.47
CA PRO A 96 23.03 -13.37 -8.23
C PRO A 96 23.69 -14.72 -8.47
N SER A 97 24.77 -14.69 -9.25
CA SER A 97 25.55 -15.86 -9.60
C SER A 97 25.68 -16.75 -8.38
N ALA A 98 25.26 -17.99 -8.53
CA ALA A 98 25.53 -19.04 -7.59
C ALA A 98 27.05 -19.17 -7.45
N ASP A 99 27.62 -18.41 -6.52
CA ASP A 99 28.76 -18.90 -5.78
C ASP A 99 28.26 -20.14 -5.06
N SER A 100 28.53 -21.26 -5.72
CA SER A 100 28.41 -22.63 -5.26
C SER A 100 29.26 -22.82 -4.01
N GLU A 101 28.78 -22.31 -2.87
CA GLU A 101 29.16 -22.83 -1.57
C GLU A 101 28.02 -23.73 -1.10
N GLU A 102 28.21 -25.01 -1.45
CA GLU A 102 27.68 -26.20 -0.80
C GLU A 102 26.28 -26.01 -0.18
N ASP A 103 25.26 -26.35 -0.97
CA ASP A 103 23.96 -26.75 -0.44
C ASP A 103 24.19 -27.94 0.50
N GLU A 104 24.49 -27.65 1.76
CA GLU A 104 24.26 -28.57 2.88
C GLU A 104 22.83 -29.07 2.70
N VAL A 105 22.72 -30.34 2.32
CA VAL A 105 21.44 -31.02 2.11
C VAL A 105 20.79 -31.16 3.48
N ASP A 106 20.14 -30.09 3.93
CA ASP A 106 19.45 -30.01 5.21
C ASP A 106 18.24 -30.95 5.15
N SER A 107 18.49 -32.18 5.56
CA SER A 107 17.62 -33.35 5.41
C SER A 107 16.39 -33.29 6.32
N GLY A 108 16.24 -32.21 7.10
CA GLY A 108 15.08 -31.93 7.93
C GLY A 108 13.99 -31.06 7.29
N ARG A 109 14.21 -30.48 6.09
CA ARG A 109 13.26 -29.54 5.48
C ARG A 109 12.05 -30.26 4.88
N THR A 110 10.85 -29.98 5.39
CA THR A 110 9.60 -30.47 4.81
C THR A 110 8.89 -29.38 3.98
N ALA A 111 8.11 -29.79 2.98
CA ALA A 111 7.24 -28.86 2.23
C ALA A 111 6.23 -28.12 3.14
N SER A 112 5.86 -28.73 4.26
CA SER A 112 5.01 -28.10 5.28
C SER A 112 5.73 -26.92 5.95
N ASP A 113 7.04 -27.02 6.17
CA ASP A 113 7.84 -25.99 6.80
C ASP A 113 8.00 -24.78 5.89
N GLU A 114 8.28 -25.01 4.61
CA GLU A 114 8.33 -23.93 3.62
C GLU A 114 7.01 -23.16 3.52
N ARG A 115 5.89 -23.89 3.48
CA ARG A 115 4.56 -23.29 3.42
C ARG A 115 4.29 -22.44 4.66
N PHE A 116 4.70 -22.92 5.83
CA PHE A 116 4.55 -22.17 7.06
C PHE A 116 5.42 -20.89 7.06
N VAL A 117 6.70 -20.97 6.66
CA VAL A 117 7.58 -19.78 6.56
C VAL A 117 7.01 -18.76 5.58
N TYR A 118 6.46 -19.23 4.46
CA TYR A 118 5.75 -18.36 3.50
C TYR A 118 4.57 -17.63 4.15
N GLN A 119 3.73 -18.35 4.88
CA GLN A 119 2.57 -17.76 5.58
C GLN A 119 3.01 -16.79 6.67
N ALA A 120 4.05 -17.12 7.45
CA ALA A 120 4.60 -16.26 8.48
C ALA A 120 5.18 -14.97 7.90
N GLY A 121 5.95 -15.04 6.81
CA GLY A 121 6.48 -13.88 6.11
C GLY A 121 5.37 -12.98 5.56
N HIS A 122 4.34 -13.58 4.94
CA HIS A 122 3.20 -12.80 4.47
C HIS A 122 2.45 -12.11 5.61
N LYS A 123 2.22 -12.81 6.72
CA LYS A 123 1.56 -12.26 7.92
C LYS A 123 2.39 -11.13 8.54
N PHE A 124 3.71 -11.30 8.66
CA PHE A 124 4.61 -10.26 9.14
C PHE A 124 4.53 -9.00 8.27
N PHE A 125 4.60 -9.15 6.94
CA PHE A 125 4.48 -8.04 5.99
C PHE A 125 3.17 -7.24 6.18
N LEU A 126 2.06 -7.91 6.50
CA LEU A 126 0.77 -7.26 6.72
C LEU A 126 0.71 -6.53 8.07
N LEU A 127 1.31 -7.11 9.12
CA LEU A 127 1.23 -6.58 10.49
C LEU A 127 2.28 -5.48 10.75
N CYS A 128 3.53 -5.75 10.41
CA CYS A 128 4.67 -4.88 10.68
C CYS A 128 5.01 -3.98 9.47
N GLY A 129 4.20 -4.08 8.41
CA GLY A 129 4.35 -3.30 7.19
C GLY A 129 5.45 -3.81 6.26
N PRO A 130 5.70 -3.08 5.16
CA PRO A 130 6.66 -3.52 4.17
C PRO A 130 8.10 -3.41 4.63
N TRP A 131 8.42 -2.80 5.77
CA TRP A 131 9.79 -2.40 6.07
C TRP A 131 10.48 -3.32 7.09
N ILE A 132 11.76 -3.60 6.84
CA ILE A 132 12.63 -4.42 7.69
C ILE A 132 13.88 -3.58 7.92
N ARG A 133 14.12 -3.25 9.19
CA ARG A 133 15.37 -2.67 9.69
C ARG A 133 16.54 -3.55 9.28
N SER A 134 17.64 -2.97 8.81
CA SER A 134 18.89 -3.68 8.50
C SER A 134 18.82 -4.71 7.36
N GLY A 135 17.74 -4.73 6.57
CA GLY A 135 17.66 -5.55 5.36
C GLY A 135 17.84 -7.04 5.65
N ASP A 136 18.82 -7.66 4.99
CA ASP A 136 19.10 -9.09 5.14
C ASP A 136 19.79 -9.44 6.47
N ASP A 137 20.44 -8.46 7.12
CA ASP A 137 21.20 -8.65 8.36
C ASP A 137 20.30 -8.73 9.61
N LEU A 138 19.00 -8.42 9.49
CA LEU A 138 18.07 -8.45 10.63
C LEU A 138 18.09 -9.82 11.33
N LEU A 139 18.14 -10.90 10.54
CA LEU A 139 18.09 -12.26 11.06
C LEU A 139 19.48 -12.80 11.49
N ASP A 140 20.53 -12.00 11.33
CA ASP A 140 21.87 -12.24 11.86
C ASP A 140 22.11 -11.50 13.20
N THR A 141 21.15 -10.67 13.61
CA THR A 141 21.24 -9.92 14.87
C THR A 141 21.15 -10.87 16.06
N ASN A 142 22.07 -10.73 17.04
CA ASN A 142 22.00 -11.49 18.29
C ASN A 142 20.81 -11.01 19.13
N ILE A 143 20.08 -11.93 19.76
CA ILE A 143 18.98 -11.58 20.66
C ILE A 143 19.55 -10.85 21.88
N ASP A 144 19.11 -9.61 22.11
CA ASP A 144 19.43 -8.87 23.33
C ASP A 144 18.46 -9.29 24.44
N GLU A 145 18.94 -10.08 25.40
CA GLU A 145 18.16 -10.55 26.55
C GLU A 145 17.63 -9.41 27.44
N HIS A 146 18.24 -8.23 27.39
CA HIS A 146 17.86 -7.05 28.16
C HIS A 146 16.96 -6.09 27.39
N TYR A 147 16.50 -6.46 26.20
CA TYR A 147 15.60 -5.63 25.40
C TYR A 147 14.33 -5.25 26.18
N ASN A 148 14.09 -3.94 26.30
CA ASN A 148 12.88 -3.38 26.90
C ASN A 148 11.93 -2.89 25.81
N THR A 149 10.74 -3.49 25.72
CA THR A 149 9.70 -3.11 24.76
C THR A 149 9.24 -1.65 24.92
N ALA A 150 9.32 -1.08 26.12
CA ALA A 150 8.96 0.33 26.34
C ALA A 150 9.92 1.28 25.62
N GLU A 151 11.20 0.91 25.51
CA GLU A 151 12.28 1.70 24.91
C GLU A 151 12.46 1.37 23.42
N ARG A 152 11.52 0.63 22.82
CA ARG A 152 11.60 0.14 21.43
C ARG A 152 12.02 1.23 20.44
N PHE A 153 11.45 2.43 20.56
CA PHE A 153 11.63 3.51 19.59
C PHE A 153 12.74 4.49 19.94
N GLU A 154 13.38 4.34 21.10
CA GLU A 154 14.39 5.30 21.58
C GLU A 154 15.71 5.20 20.80
N LYS A 155 16.10 3.99 20.38
CA LYS A 155 17.37 3.71 19.70
C LYS A 155 17.18 2.76 18.52
N ASP A 156 18.01 2.90 17.51
CA ASP A 156 17.93 2.06 16.31
C ASP A 156 18.18 0.59 16.62
N GLU A 157 19.06 0.27 17.58
CA GLU A 157 19.29 -1.09 18.05
C GLU A 157 18.03 -1.69 18.67
N ASN A 158 17.31 -0.91 19.49
CA ASN A 158 16.05 -1.35 20.10
C ASN A 158 14.97 -1.60 19.04
N LYS A 159 14.91 -0.78 17.99
CA LYS A 159 13.97 -0.98 16.88
C LYS A 159 14.26 -2.27 16.11
N VAL A 160 15.55 -2.54 15.83
CA VAL A 160 16.02 -3.79 15.22
C VAL A 160 15.64 -4.99 16.10
N GLN A 161 15.93 -4.93 17.41
CA GLN A 161 15.56 -5.99 18.36
C GLN A 161 14.05 -6.21 18.43
N GLY A 162 13.25 -5.14 18.45
CA GLY A 162 11.80 -5.21 18.45
C GLY A 162 11.26 -5.95 17.22
N GLN A 163 11.69 -5.55 16.01
CA GLN A 163 11.30 -6.26 14.78
C GLN A 163 11.80 -7.71 14.75
N PHE A 164 13.03 -7.95 15.20
CA PHE A 164 13.58 -9.30 15.23
C PHE A 164 12.76 -10.21 16.14
N ARG A 165 12.38 -9.73 17.33
CA ARG A 165 11.52 -10.46 18.27
C ARG A 165 10.13 -10.75 17.71
N GLU A 166 9.52 -9.80 17.00
CA GLU A 166 8.24 -10.04 16.31
C GLU A 166 8.35 -11.17 15.26
N ILE A 167 9.45 -11.22 14.52
CA ILE A 167 9.71 -12.30 13.55
C ILE A 167 9.90 -13.63 14.29
N LEU A 168 10.69 -13.63 15.37
CA LEU A 168 10.92 -14.83 16.18
C LEU A 168 9.61 -15.36 16.77
N ASP A 169 8.77 -14.51 17.36
CA ASP A 169 7.48 -14.91 17.95
C ASP A 169 6.54 -15.54 16.90
N LEU A 170 6.58 -15.05 15.65
CA LEU A 170 5.82 -15.65 14.55
C LEU A 170 6.35 -17.03 14.16
N LEU A 171 7.67 -17.17 14.07
CA LEU A 171 8.30 -18.41 13.60
C LEU A 171 8.37 -19.50 14.69
N GLN A 172 8.47 -19.10 15.96
CA GLN A 172 8.53 -19.99 17.12
C GLN A 172 7.27 -20.83 17.32
N GLN A 173 6.15 -20.43 16.70
CA GLN A 173 4.93 -21.23 16.68
C GLN A 173 5.14 -22.61 16.04
N LYS A 174 6.17 -22.76 15.19
CA LYS A 174 6.48 -24.02 14.52
C LYS A 174 7.93 -24.48 14.71
N PHE A 175 8.88 -23.55 14.75
CA PHE A 175 10.30 -23.87 14.79
C PHE A 175 10.88 -23.65 16.17
N GLN A 176 11.72 -24.58 16.62
CA GLN A 176 12.50 -24.39 17.85
C GLN A 176 13.53 -23.27 17.66
N GLN A 177 13.94 -22.62 18.76
CA GLN A 177 14.84 -21.47 18.73
C GLN A 177 16.17 -21.74 17.99
N GLN A 178 16.69 -22.97 18.07
CA GLN A 178 17.89 -23.38 17.33
C GLN A 178 17.66 -23.40 15.80
N ALA A 179 16.49 -23.85 15.36
CA ALA A 179 16.13 -23.92 13.94
C ALA A 179 15.98 -22.52 13.31
N LEU A 180 15.66 -21.49 14.10
CA LEU A 180 15.55 -20.11 13.61
C LEU A 180 16.88 -19.54 13.11
N ARG A 181 18.01 -20.12 13.55
CA ARG A 181 19.35 -19.76 13.07
C ARG A 181 19.72 -20.45 11.75
N GLN A 182 18.91 -21.38 11.25
CA GLN A 182 19.20 -22.07 10.00
C GLN A 182 19.16 -21.09 8.81
N ARG A 183 20.16 -21.19 7.93
CA ARG A 183 20.34 -20.28 6.78
C ARG A 183 19.16 -20.35 5.80
N TRP A 184 18.61 -21.56 5.56
CA TRP A 184 17.50 -21.75 4.63
C TRP A 184 16.23 -21.02 5.09
N LEU A 185 15.93 -21.09 6.40
CA LEU A 185 14.72 -20.52 6.98
C LEU A 185 14.76 -18.99 6.88
N ARG A 186 15.91 -18.40 7.24
CA ARG A 186 16.16 -16.96 7.14
C ARG A 186 16.08 -16.48 5.69
N ARG A 187 16.77 -17.15 4.78
CA ARG A 187 16.72 -16.86 3.33
C ARG A 187 15.29 -16.94 2.80
N GLN A 188 14.55 -17.98 3.14
CA GLN A 188 13.19 -18.17 2.66
C GLN A 188 12.23 -17.11 3.20
N PHE A 189 12.33 -16.76 4.48
CA PHE A 189 11.54 -15.69 5.07
C PHE A 189 11.81 -14.34 4.37
N MET A 190 13.08 -13.97 4.19
CA MET A 190 13.45 -12.73 3.51
C MET A 190 13.02 -12.69 2.04
N ASN A 191 13.11 -13.82 1.33
CA ASN A 191 12.61 -13.94 -0.04
C ASN A 191 11.10 -13.66 -0.12
N VAL A 192 10.34 -14.18 0.85
CA VAL A 192 8.90 -13.94 0.93
C VAL A 192 8.63 -12.46 1.16
N ILE A 193 9.31 -11.82 2.11
CA ILE A 193 9.13 -10.39 2.37
C ILE A 193 9.47 -9.54 1.14
N LYS A 194 10.61 -9.80 0.49
CA LYS A 194 11.02 -9.12 -0.75
C LYS A 194 9.98 -9.29 -1.86
N ALA A 195 9.45 -10.50 -2.04
CA ALA A 195 8.38 -10.76 -3.01
C ALA A 195 7.09 -10.01 -2.66
N GLN A 196 6.70 -9.96 -1.38
CA GLN A 196 5.52 -9.21 -0.94
C GLN A 196 5.67 -7.71 -1.16
N ARG A 197 6.86 -7.14 -0.89
CA ARG A 197 7.17 -5.73 -1.21
C ARG A 197 6.99 -5.45 -2.69
N TYR A 198 7.61 -6.26 -3.55
CA TYR A 198 7.55 -6.08 -5.00
C TYR A 198 6.11 -6.19 -5.51
N ASN A 199 5.38 -7.22 -5.06
CA ASN A 199 4.00 -7.45 -5.47
C ASN A 199 3.07 -6.33 -4.98
N THR A 200 3.23 -5.88 -3.74
CA THR A 200 2.44 -4.80 -3.17
C THR A 200 2.72 -3.48 -3.87
N ALA A 201 3.99 -3.17 -4.11
CA ALA A 201 4.41 -2.03 -4.91
C ALA A 201 3.74 -2.05 -6.30
N SER A 202 3.85 -3.18 -7.01
CA SER A 202 3.22 -3.34 -8.32
C SER A 202 1.70 -3.16 -8.24
N ARG A 203 1.02 -3.82 -7.31
CA ARG A 203 -0.43 -3.71 -7.13
C ARG A 203 -0.86 -2.29 -6.82
N ILE A 204 -0.19 -1.63 -5.87
CA ILE A 204 -0.47 -0.25 -5.51
C ILE A 204 -0.34 0.63 -6.76
N ARG A 205 0.69 0.47 -7.60
CA ARG A 205 0.81 1.24 -8.87
C ARG A 205 -0.34 1.00 -9.83
N HIS A 206 -0.72 -0.25 -10.05
CA HIS A 206 -1.82 -0.58 -10.96
C HIS A 206 -3.17 -0.10 -10.42
N SER A 207 -3.37 -0.12 -9.11
CA SER A 207 -4.61 0.35 -8.47
C SER A 207 -4.57 1.83 -8.08
N CYS A 208 -3.41 2.49 -8.23
CA CYS A 208 -3.15 3.85 -7.76
C CYS A 208 -4.16 4.85 -8.35
N ALA A 209 -4.39 4.75 -9.66
CA ALA A 209 -5.34 5.61 -10.36
C ALA A 209 -6.74 5.55 -9.70
N SER A 210 -7.24 4.34 -9.44
CA SER A 210 -8.52 4.12 -8.76
C SER A 210 -8.52 4.63 -7.32
N ILE A 211 -7.47 4.32 -6.55
CA ILE A 211 -7.34 4.74 -5.13
C ILE A 211 -7.35 6.27 -5.01
N LEU A 212 -6.75 6.96 -5.97
CA LEU A 212 -6.58 8.41 -5.94
C LEU A 212 -7.70 9.18 -6.63
N GLY A 213 -8.60 8.50 -7.34
CA GLY A 213 -9.60 9.13 -8.19
C GLY A 213 -8.97 9.83 -9.40
N ALA A 214 -7.92 9.25 -9.97
CA ALA A 214 -7.21 9.74 -11.15
C ALA A 214 -7.29 8.75 -12.31
N SER A 215 -6.93 9.20 -13.51
CA SER A 215 -6.84 8.33 -14.68
C SER A 215 -5.51 7.58 -14.70
N GLU A 216 -5.43 6.45 -15.41
CA GLU A 216 -4.17 5.70 -15.54
C GLU A 216 -3.06 6.53 -16.20
N SER A 217 -3.40 7.41 -17.14
CA SER A 217 -2.44 8.29 -17.81
C SER A 217 -1.84 9.34 -16.87
N ASP A 218 -2.58 9.73 -15.82
CA ASP A 218 -2.07 10.63 -14.78
C ASP A 218 -0.98 9.98 -13.92
N ILE A 219 -1.04 8.65 -13.74
CA ILE A 219 -0.12 7.90 -12.89
C ILE A 219 1.10 7.40 -13.67
N PHE A 220 0.93 7.08 -14.95
CA PHE A 220 1.93 6.36 -15.73
C PHE A 220 3.24 7.13 -15.92
N LYS A 221 3.18 8.44 -16.14
CA LYS A 221 4.36 9.27 -16.37
C LYS A 221 4.78 9.98 -15.08
N PRO A 222 6.05 9.83 -14.63
CA PRO A 222 6.53 10.45 -13.38
C PRO A 222 6.27 11.96 -13.30
N GLU A 223 6.49 12.69 -14.39
CA GLU A 223 6.29 14.14 -14.43
C GLU A 223 4.81 14.54 -14.34
N VAL A 224 3.92 13.79 -14.98
CA VAL A 224 2.48 14.03 -14.92
C VAL A 224 1.96 13.75 -13.51
N ARG A 225 2.44 12.65 -12.91
CA ARG A 225 2.14 12.28 -11.54
C ARG A 225 2.61 13.35 -10.55
N LYS A 226 3.87 13.78 -10.66
CA LYS A 226 4.41 14.86 -9.84
C LYS A 226 3.56 16.13 -9.99
N ALA A 227 3.31 16.59 -11.21
CA ALA A 227 2.54 17.80 -11.45
C ALA A 227 1.11 17.72 -10.87
N LYS A 228 0.45 16.58 -11.01
CA LYS A 228 -0.93 16.39 -10.54
C LYS A 228 -1.05 16.31 -9.02
N PHE A 229 -0.08 15.67 -8.37
CA PHE A 229 -0.21 15.31 -6.97
C PHE A 229 0.70 16.07 -6.02
N ARG A 230 1.63 16.89 -6.52
CA ARG A 230 2.63 17.60 -5.70
C ARG A 230 2.02 18.30 -4.49
N GLU A 231 0.91 19.04 -4.66
CA GLU A 231 0.24 19.73 -3.56
C GLU A 231 -0.39 18.75 -2.58
N GLU A 232 -1.03 17.69 -3.09
CA GLU A 232 -1.67 16.66 -2.26
C GLU A 232 -0.64 15.93 -1.39
N ILE A 233 0.58 15.70 -1.89
CA ILE A 233 1.69 15.07 -1.16
C ILE A 233 2.63 16.06 -0.46
N GLY A 234 2.27 17.34 -0.38
CA GLY A 234 2.95 18.32 0.48
C GLY A 234 4.18 18.98 -0.14
N TRP A 235 4.32 18.97 -1.46
CA TRP A 235 5.37 19.71 -2.15
C TRP A 235 5.19 21.22 -1.95
N VAL A 236 6.22 21.85 -1.40
CA VAL A 236 6.28 23.30 -1.21
C VAL A 236 7.11 23.90 -2.35
N CYS A 237 6.44 24.63 -3.25
CA CYS A 237 7.07 25.21 -4.44
C CYS A 237 8.26 26.12 -4.11
N ASP A 238 8.19 26.86 -3.00
CA ASP A 238 9.20 27.85 -2.62
C ASP A 238 10.50 27.21 -2.16
N THR A 239 10.43 26.06 -1.48
CA THR A 239 11.59 25.36 -0.92
C THR A 239 12.06 24.21 -1.82
N GLY A 240 11.19 23.69 -2.69
CA GLY A 240 11.44 22.47 -3.44
C GLY A 240 11.54 21.22 -2.56
N LEU A 241 10.96 21.29 -1.36
CA LEU A 241 10.92 20.19 -0.39
C LEU A 241 9.48 19.72 -0.17
N TYR A 242 9.34 18.49 0.31
CA TYR A 242 8.05 17.97 0.78
C TYR A 242 7.89 18.26 2.26
N SER A 243 6.74 18.83 2.67
CA SER A 243 6.32 18.84 4.06
C SER A 243 6.06 17.41 4.52
N SER A 244 6.53 17.04 5.71
CA SER A 244 6.33 15.71 6.27
C SER A 244 4.97 15.57 6.96
N VAL A 245 4.42 16.67 7.46
CA VAL A 245 3.24 16.73 8.35
C VAL A 245 2.09 17.55 7.78
N ASP A 246 2.36 18.67 7.10
CA ASP A 246 1.32 19.55 6.54
C ASP A 246 0.95 19.13 5.12
N VAL A 247 0.30 17.96 5.03
CA VAL A 247 0.08 17.30 3.75
C VAL A 247 -1.40 16.96 3.59
N PRO A 248 -2.10 17.45 2.55
CA PRO A 248 -3.52 17.14 2.36
C PRO A 248 -3.84 15.65 2.36
N ILE A 249 -2.93 14.82 1.82
CA ILE A 249 -3.08 13.37 1.81
C ILE A 249 -3.01 12.73 3.19
N LEU A 250 -2.45 13.43 4.19
CA LEU A 250 -2.41 12.98 5.58
C LEU A 250 -3.74 13.18 6.29
N HIS A 251 -4.54 14.18 5.92
CA HIS A 251 -5.71 14.58 6.70
C HIS A 251 -7.03 14.26 6.00
N LYS A 252 -8.01 13.79 6.78
CA LYS A 252 -9.40 13.72 6.31
C LYS A 252 -10.02 15.11 6.32
N GLY A 253 -10.28 15.67 5.14
CA GLY A 253 -10.89 17.00 5.02
C GLY A 253 -9.90 18.12 5.38
N TRP A 254 -8.70 18.06 4.80
CA TRP A 254 -7.63 19.04 5.00
C TRP A 254 -8.12 20.50 4.93
N SER A 255 -7.93 21.24 6.01
CA SER A 255 -8.31 22.66 6.14
C SER A 255 -7.18 23.63 5.79
N GLY A 256 -5.98 23.13 5.48
CA GLY A 256 -4.77 23.94 5.32
C GLY A 256 -3.84 23.90 6.55
N GLU A 257 -4.28 23.31 7.66
CA GLU A 257 -3.51 23.26 8.91
C GLU A 257 -3.49 21.84 9.51
N TYR A 258 -2.37 21.47 10.12
CA TYR A 258 -2.21 20.18 10.78
C TYR A 258 -3.27 19.97 11.86
N SER A 259 -4.10 18.94 11.68
CA SER A 259 -5.08 18.51 12.67
C SER A 259 -4.87 17.05 13.02
N LEU A 260 -4.49 16.81 14.28
CA LEU A 260 -4.26 15.46 14.82
C LEU A 260 -5.52 14.58 14.75
N SER A 261 -6.70 15.17 14.94
CA SER A 261 -7.98 14.45 14.88
C SER A 261 -8.37 14.05 13.45
N ALA A 262 -7.78 14.70 12.44
CA ALA A 262 -7.96 14.37 11.03
C ALA A 262 -6.78 13.60 10.42
N ALA A 263 -5.61 13.64 11.07
CA ALA A 263 -4.37 13.02 10.59
C ALA A 263 -4.52 11.50 10.47
N PHE A 264 -3.92 10.94 9.42
CA PHE A 264 -3.95 9.53 9.06
C PHE A 264 -5.34 8.93 8.77
N LEU A 265 -6.40 9.76 8.76
CA LEU A 265 -7.76 9.33 8.42
C LEU A 265 -8.08 9.45 6.94
N ASN A 266 -7.17 10.01 6.13
CA ASN A 266 -7.36 10.07 4.70
C ASN A 266 -7.27 8.65 4.10
N PRO A 267 -8.30 8.13 3.42
CA PRO A 267 -8.26 6.80 2.83
C PRO A 267 -7.18 6.62 1.76
N LYS A 268 -6.64 7.70 1.19
CA LYS A 268 -5.57 7.67 0.20
C LYS A 268 -4.19 7.39 0.83
N LEU A 269 -4.01 7.71 2.10
CA LEU A 269 -2.73 7.80 2.82
C LEU A 269 -1.73 6.68 2.52
N MET A 270 -2.16 5.43 2.67
CA MET A 270 -1.26 4.27 2.63
C MET A 270 -0.79 3.93 1.21
N GLY A 271 -1.65 4.14 0.22
CA GLY A 271 -1.30 3.92 -1.19
C GLY A 271 -0.57 5.13 -1.77
N ALA A 272 -0.96 6.33 -1.37
CA ALA A 272 -0.70 7.51 -2.14
C ALA A 272 0.68 8.13 -1.94
N ARG A 273 1.19 8.26 -0.71
CA ARG A 273 2.49 8.90 -0.47
C ARG A 273 3.61 8.20 -1.23
N TRP A 274 3.55 6.86 -1.32
CA TRP A 274 4.48 6.08 -2.11
C TRP A 274 4.11 6.04 -3.60
N ALA A 275 2.87 5.72 -3.96
CA ALA A 275 2.49 5.57 -5.37
C ALA A 275 2.62 6.86 -6.18
N LEU A 276 2.58 8.00 -5.49
CA LEU A 276 2.71 9.34 -6.07
C LEU A 276 4.14 9.85 -6.10
N SER A 277 5.04 9.17 -5.40
CA SER A 277 6.45 9.51 -5.44
C SER A 277 7.06 9.28 -6.82
N SER A 278 8.21 9.90 -7.07
CA SER A 278 9.04 9.64 -8.25
C SER A 278 9.92 8.39 -8.10
N ASP A 279 9.79 7.62 -7.01
CA ASP A 279 10.63 6.44 -6.76
C ASP A 279 10.07 5.17 -7.40
N ASP A 280 10.94 4.47 -8.15
CA ASP A 280 10.59 3.25 -8.88
C ASP A 280 10.66 1.97 -8.03
N THR A 281 11.14 2.07 -6.78
CA THR A 281 11.21 0.96 -5.82
C THR A 281 10.80 1.42 -4.42
N LEU A 282 10.35 0.46 -3.59
CA LEU A 282 10.02 0.70 -2.18
C LEU A 282 11.31 0.52 -1.36
N GLN A 283 12.05 1.61 -1.15
CA GLN A 283 13.33 1.67 -0.43
C GLN A 283 13.20 2.51 0.84
N GLU A 284 14.11 2.31 1.80
CA GLU A 284 14.11 3.03 3.09
C GLU A 284 14.12 4.55 2.89
N VAL A 285 14.98 4.99 1.97
CA VAL A 285 15.06 6.35 1.45
C VAL A 285 14.86 6.26 -0.05
N GLY A 286 13.91 7.03 -0.59
CA GLY A 286 13.67 7.12 -2.02
C GLY A 286 14.92 7.60 -2.76
N SER A 287 15.44 6.80 -3.69
CA SER A 287 16.66 7.13 -4.44
C SER A 287 16.51 8.37 -5.31
N THR A 288 15.29 8.68 -5.78
CA THR A 288 14.98 9.84 -6.61
C THR A 288 14.48 11.01 -5.77
N THR A 289 13.57 10.75 -4.82
CA THR A 289 12.90 11.82 -4.08
C THR A 289 13.61 12.23 -2.78
N GLY A 290 14.47 11.37 -2.23
CA GLY A 290 15.08 11.53 -0.91
C GLY A 290 14.09 11.34 0.27
N ILE A 291 12.83 10.95 -0.01
CA ILE A 291 11.83 10.73 1.04
C ILE A 291 12.27 9.56 1.91
N ARG A 292 12.32 9.77 3.22
CA ARG A 292 12.68 8.75 4.21
C ARG A 292 11.47 7.92 4.60
N TYR A 293 10.91 7.17 3.64
CA TYR A 293 9.66 6.41 3.81
C TYR A 293 9.64 5.54 5.06
N PHE A 294 10.78 4.96 5.39
CA PHE A 294 10.85 4.10 6.55
C PHE A 294 10.79 4.88 7.86
N LYS A 295 11.48 6.02 7.95
CA LYS A 295 11.36 6.92 9.11
C LYS A 295 9.92 7.41 9.27
N ASP A 296 9.28 7.81 8.17
CA ASP A 296 7.88 8.24 8.19
C ASP A 296 6.95 7.10 8.65
N PHE A 297 7.21 5.88 8.21
CA PHE A 297 6.46 4.69 8.64
C PHE A 297 6.66 4.40 10.12
N GLU A 298 7.86 4.56 10.65
CA GLU A 298 8.13 4.34 12.07
C GLU A 298 7.51 5.39 12.97
N GLU A 299 7.57 6.66 12.56
CA GLU A 299 6.88 7.72 13.28
C GLU A 299 5.38 7.43 13.32
N TYR A 300 4.82 6.94 12.20
CA TYR A 300 3.44 6.45 12.16
C TYR A 300 3.20 5.25 13.10
N LEU A 301 4.07 4.25 13.08
CA LEU A 301 3.96 3.07 13.93
C LEU A 301 4.06 3.44 15.41
N GLU A 302 4.97 4.34 15.78
CA GLU A 302 5.14 4.86 17.13
C GLU A 302 3.89 5.62 17.60
N ILE A 303 3.29 6.44 16.74
CA ILE A 303 2.01 7.11 17.01
C ILE A 303 0.90 6.08 17.25
N LEU A 304 0.80 5.04 16.41
CA LEU A 304 -0.19 3.99 16.57
C LEU A 304 0.03 3.17 17.84
N GLU A 305 1.25 2.71 18.11
CA GLU A 305 1.58 1.91 19.28
C GLU A 305 1.40 2.70 20.57
N THR A 306 1.87 3.95 20.60
CA THR A 306 1.70 4.84 21.75
C THR A 306 0.23 5.17 21.97
N GLY A 307 -0.51 5.48 20.90
CA GLY A 307 -1.94 5.71 20.98
C GLY A 307 -2.72 4.46 21.42
N LEU A 308 -2.29 3.26 21.03
CA LEU A 308 -2.85 2.00 21.51
C LEU A 308 -2.56 1.77 22.99
N ARG A 309 -1.30 1.97 23.44
CA ARG A 309 -0.91 1.87 24.86
C ARG A 309 -1.69 2.83 25.73
N GLN A 310 -1.87 4.06 25.25
CA GLN A 310 -2.66 5.11 25.90
C GLN A 310 -4.16 5.00 25.62
N LYS A 311 -4.59 4.00 24.85
CA LYS A 311 -6.00 3.73 24.54
C LYS A 311 -6.74 4.91 23.90
N LYS A 312 -6.04 5.73 23.12
CA LYS A 312 -6.60 6.91 22.45
C LYS A 312 -7.70 6.50 21.47
N LYS A 313 -8.91 7.06 21.65
CA LYS A 313 -10.11 6.78 20.84
C LYS A 313 -9.86 6.98 19.33
N SER A 314 -9.07 7.99 18.96
CA SER A 314 -8.71 8.29 17.56
C SER A 314 -7.93 7.15 16.89
N VAL A 315 -6.92 6.60 17.56
CA VAL A 315 -6.06 5.52 17.05
C VAL A 315 -6.82 4.19 16.95
N ILE A 316 -7.64 3.87 17.95
CA ILE A 316 -8.53 2.70 17.89
C ILE A 316 -9.52 2.84 16.71
N GLY A 317 -10.01 4.06 16.46
CA GLY A 317 -10.87 4.37 15.31
C GLY A 317 -10.18 4.12 13.96
N ILE A 318 -8.91 4.48 13.82
CA ILE A 318 -8.08 4.19 12.62
C ILE A 318 -8.04 2.68 12.38
N ILE A 319 -7.65 1.91 13.40
CA ILE A 319 -7.48 0.45 13.28
C ILE A 319 -8.80 -0.23 12.90
N LYS A 320 -9.92 0.18 13.50
CA LYS A 320 -11.25 -0.36 13.14
C LYS A 320 -11.62 -0.06 11.68
N GLN A 321 -11.34 1.16 11.21
CA GLN A 321 -11.61 1.51 9.80
C GLN A 321 -10.74 0.70 8.83
N TRP A 322 -9.47 0.50 9.20
CA TRP A 322 -8.52 -0.27 8.40
C TRP A 322 -8.90 -1.75 8.36
N ASP A 323 -9.19 -2.35 9.50
CA ASP A 323 -9.65 -3.74 9.61
C ASP A 323 -10.88 -4.00 8.73
N LYS A 324 -11.89 -3.12 8.81
CA LYS A 324 -13.10 -3.21 7.97
C LYS A 324 -12.80 -3.13 6.47
N LYS A 325 -11.84 -2.31 6.06
CA LYS A 325 -11.50 -2.09 4.64
C LYS A 325 -10.58 -3.18 4.07
N ILE A 326 -9.61 -3.63 4.87
CA ILE A 326 -8.55 -4.55 4.44
C ILE A 326 -9.02 -6.00 4.57
N PHE A 327 -9.81 -6.32 5.60
CA PHE A 327 -10.32 -7.66 5.87
C PHE A 327 -11.85 -7.73 5.83
N PRO A 328 -12.49 -7.29 4.72
CA PRO A 328 -13.94 -7.35 4.63
C PRO A 328 -14.41 -8.80 4.72
N ASN A 329 -15.30 -9.09 5.67
CA ASN A 329 -15.89 -10.41 5.90
C ASN A 329 -14.90 -11.50 6.37
N SER A 330 -13.73 -11.13 6.89
CA SER A 330 -12.86 -12.12 7.54
C SER A 330 -13.40 -12.46 8.92
N GLU A 331 -13.41 -13.76 9.28
CA GLU A 331 -13.63 -14.20 10.66
C GLU A 331 -12.55 -13.65 11.62
N SER A 332 -11.39 -13.25 11.07
CA SER A 332 -10.32 -12.59 11.80
C SER A 332 -10.48 -11.07 11.94
N SER A 333 -11.54 -10.49 11.39
CA SER A 333 -11.78 -9.04 11.46
C SER A 333 -12.13 -8.65 12.90
N LEU A 334 -11.35 -7.72 13.44
CA LEU A 334 -11.58 -7.09 14.75
C LEU A 334 -12.97 -6.45 14.85
N VAL A 335 -13.56 -6.08 13.71
CA VAL A 335 -14.86 -5.38 13.63
C VAL A 335 -15.99 -6.28 13.12
N ALA A 336 -15.71 -7.27 12.26
CA ALA A 336 -16.74 -8.07 11.58
C ALA A 336 -17.00 -9.45 12.19
N GLY A 337 -16.18 -9.92 13.15
CA GLY A 337 -16.34 -11.23 13.80
C GLY A 337 -17.51 -11.36 14.80
N GLN A 338 -18.33 -10.34 15.02
CA GLN A 338 -19.40 -10.37 16.02
C GLN A 338 -20.81 -10.34 15.42
N LYS A 339 -21.25 -11.50 14.95
CA LYS A 339 -22.67 -11.87 15.00
C LYS A 339 -22.77 -13.27 15.63
N ASN A 340 -22.68 -13.35 16.97
CA ASN A 340 -23.65 -14.07 17.81
C ASN A 340 -23.20 -14.50 19.21
N GLU A 341 -21.95 -14.36 19.63
CA GLU A 341 -21.60 -14.58 21.05
C GLU A 341 -20.69 -13.46 21.56
N GLU A 342 -21.29 -12.58 22.36
CA GLU A 342 -20.58 -11.51 23.06
C GLU A 342 -19.60 -12.13 24.07
N SER A 343 -18.31 -12.10 23.74
CA SER A 343 -17.24 -12.12 24.73
C SER A 343 -17.39 -10.88 25.62
N SER A 344 -18.13 -11.04 26.73
CA SER A 344 -18.42 -10.00 27.72
C SER A 344 -17.14 -9.38 28.30
N GLY A 345 -16.02 -10.12 28.29
CA GLY A 345 -14.72 -9.65 28.76
C GLY A 345 -14.14 -8.53 27.90
N LEU A 346 -14.16 -8.66 26.57
CA LEU A 346 -13.51 -7.67 25.70
C LEU A 346 -14.33 -6.38 25.57
N LYS A 347 -15.66 -6.49 25.58
CA LYS A 347 -16.58 -5.34 25.60
C LYS A 347 -16.39 -4.54 26.89
N LYS A 348 -16.29 -5.22 28.03
CA LYS A 348 -16.02 -4.59 29.33
C LYS A 348 -14.63 -3.94 29.39
N VAL A 349 -13.59 -4.57 28.83
CA VAL A 349 -12.27 -3.93 28.70
C VAL A 349 -12.39 -2.68 27.86
N MET A 350 -12.99 -2.75 26.67
CA MET A 350 -13.15 -1.59 25.76
C MET A 350 -14.01 -0.46 26.35
N GLU A 351 -15.04 -0.78 27.12
CA GLU A 351 -15.91 0.18 27.80
C GLU A 351 -15.17 0.87 28.96
N LEU A 352 -14.33 0.13 29.71
CA LEU A 352 -13.39 0.71 30.67
C LEU A 352 -12.36 1.62 30.00
N LEU A 353 -11.89 1.29 28.79
CA LEU A 353 -10.96 2.15 28.05
C LEU A 353 -11.61 3.44 27.53
N ALA A 354 -12.91 3.38 27.22
CA ALA A 354 -13.65 4.54 26.73
C ALA A 354 -14.05 5.50 27.87
N ALA A 355 -14.28 4.97 29.07
CA ALA A 355 -14.63 5.71 30.27
C ALA A 355 -13.43 6.48 30.87
N ASP A 356 -12.22 5.91 30.84
CA ASP A 356 -10.97 6.55 31.34
C ASP A 356 -10.52 7.78 30.52
N SER A 357 -11.13 8.03 29.35
CA SER A 357 -10.71 9.07 28.41
C SER A 357 -11.43 10.42 28.59
N GLU A 358 -12.36 10.54 29.53
CA GLU A 358 -13.18 11.75 29.69
C GLU A 358 -12.76 12.67 30.85
N GLU A 359 -11.66 12.38 31.56
CA GLU A 359 -11.29 13.12 32.79
C GLU A 359 -10.18 14.19 32.64
N ASP A 360 -9.60 14.45 31.46
CA ASP A 360 -8.36 15.26 31.37
C ASP A 360 -8.47 16.64 30.68
N ASP A 361 -9.69 17.14 30.42
CA ASP A 361 -9.90 18.45 29.74
C ASP A 361 -10.49 19.55 30.65
N SER A 362 -10.51 19.38 31.96
CA SER A 362 -11.06 20.39 32.89
C SER A 362 -10.12 20.69 34.06
N GLN A 363 -9.13 21.57 33.86
CA GLN A 363 -8.73 22.63 34.81
C GLN A 363 -7.45 23.34 34.35
N GLN A 364 -7.61 24.43 33.60
CA GLN A 364 -6.66 25.55 33.70
C GLN A 364 -7.39 26.87 33.42
N ASP A 365 -8.33 27.20 34.31
CA ASP A 365 -8.85 28.56 34.42
C ASP A 365 -8.72 29.02 35.88
N GLY A 366 -8.03 30.14 36.05
CA GLY A 366 -7.99 30.93 37.27
C GLY A 366 -6.74 30.69 38.13
N ASN A 367 -5.81 31.64 38.11
CA ASN A 367 -5.81 32.72 39.11
C ASN A 367 -4.43 33.43 39.13
N GLU A 368 -4.32 34.59 38.47
CA GLU A 368 -3.31 35.60 38.85
C GLU A 368 -3.90 37.00 38.64
N GLU A 369 -4.87 37.32 39.49
CA GLU A 369 -5.21 38.69 39.87
C GLU A 369 -4.68 38.92 41.30
N VAL A 370 -4.24 40.17 41.57
CA VAL A 370 -3.70 40.76 42.83
C VAL A 370 -2.17 40.94 42.80
N GLY A 371 -1.57 42.13 42.83
CA GLY A 371 -2.11 43.48 42.98
C GLY A 371 -1.03 44.56 43.20
N ALA A 372 -1.50 45.81 43.12
CA ALA A 372 -1.09 47.03 43.83
C ALA A 372 0.36 47.56 43.78
N ALA A 373 0.48 48.68 43.05
CA ALA A 373 1.06 49.97 43.44
C ALA A 373 1.84 50.09 44.76
N ILE A 374 3.11 50.50 44.67
CA ILE A 374 3.80 51.34 45.67
C ILE A 374 4.59 52.46 44.94
N GLN A 375 4.47 53.65 45.51
CA GLN A 375 4.94 55.01 45.19
C GLN A 375 6.38 55.19 44.65
N ALA A 376 6.54 56.18 43.76
CA ALA A 376 7.51 57.28 43.90
C ALA A 376 7.02 58.53 43.14
#